data_AF-A0A9D1QS27-F1
#
_entry.id   AF-A0A9D1QS27-F1
#
_cell.length_a   1.000
_cell.length_b   1.000
_cell.length_c   1.000
_cell.angle_alpha   90.00
_cell.angle_beta   90.00
_cell.angle_gamma   90.00
#
_symmetry.space_group_name_H-M   'P 1'
#
loop_
_entity.id
_entity.type
_entity.pdbx_description
1 polymer ?
#
loop_
_entity_poly.entity_id
_entity_poly.type
_entity_poly.pdbx_seq_one_letter_code
_entity_poly.pdbx_strand_id
1 'polypeptide(L)'
;MADNRPFNQAPTNRTDQAEKPVNRDFKVISGNLNREYTHLILSPQQIRFLKEYVVTKRHGIELDKRAEAILPPSWHVWRRKRMHYTDIEDLANYRTTFFAVIGEFIGSLAIDYQVAYVDAGSHSKRILTFQDLKRARHEHFQEGHLTETLSYPPYKIQIKRFYRIEDNGLFLDGHKIVVAGEDQGWSDGLMYLQKRLEKDSIYLRLGFVDLEDLT
;
A
#
# COMPACT_ATOMS: atom_id res chain seq x y z
N MET A 1 54.38 2.03 -51.32
CA MET A 1 55.70 2.12 -50.66
C MET A 1 55.45 1.97 -49.17
N ALA A 2 55.40 0.70 -48.71
CA ALA A 2 56.47 0.00 -47.98
C ALA A 2 56.41 0.40 -46.49
N ASP A 3 55.64 -0.27 -45.63
CA ASP A 3 55.72 -1.67 -45.13
C ASP A 3 57.01 -1.93 -44.34
N ASN A 4 56.85 -2.31 -43.06
CA ASN A 4 57.72 -3.25 -42.33
C ASN A 4 57.25 -3.43 -40.88
N ARG A 5 56.64 -4.59 -40.61
CA ARG A 5 56.78 -5.32 -39.34
C ARG A 5 58.09 -6.13 -39.35
N PRO A 6 58.57 -6.60 -38.20
CA PRO A 6 58.46 -8.03 -37.87
C PRO A 6 58.09 -8.24 -36.37
N PHE A 7 57.23 -9.19 -35.96
CA PHE A 7 57.35 -10.65 -35.84
C PHE A 7 58.39 -11.21 -34.81
N ASN A 8 57.82 -11.86 -33.78
CA ASN A 8 58.21 -13.13 -33.14
C ASN A 8 59.33 -13.19 -32.07
N GLN A 9 58.99 -13.51 -30.81
CA GLN A 9 59.03 -14.87 -30.20
C GLN A 9 58.71 -14.85 -28.68
N ALA A 10 57.97 -15.85 -28.21
CA ALA A 10 57.75 -16.15 -26.79
C ALA A 10 58.95 -16.90 -26.17
N PRO A 11 59.06 -16.93 -24.83
CA PRO A 11 59.01 -18.25 -24.18
C PRO A 11 58.17 -18.31 -22.89
N THR A 12 57.38 -19.38 -22.82
CA THR A 12 57.10 -20.25 -21.66
C THR A 12 57.59 -19.83 -20.27
N ASN A 13 56.68 -19.76 -19.29
CA ASN A 13 56.56 -20.81 -18.27
C ASN A 13 55.32 -20.59 -17.37
N ARG A 14 54.41 -21.57 -17.42
CA ARG A 14 53.61 -21.96 -16.26
C ARG A 14 54.57 -22.49 -15.20
N THR A 15 54.49 -21.97 -13.98
CA THR A 15 54.71 -22.79 -12.79
C THR A 15 53.75 -22.30 -11.72
N ASP A 16 52.98 -23.24 -11.20
CA ASP A 16 52.00 -23.07 -10.13
C ASP A 16 52.61 -22.35 -8.92
N GLN A 17 51.94 -21.31 -8.44
CA GLN A 17 52.02 -20.92 -7.05
C GLN A 17 50.61 -20.72 -6.52
N ALA A 18 50.23 -21.61 -5.61
CA ALA A 18 49.02 -21.57 -4.83
C ALA A 18 48.97 -20.26 -4.01
N GLU A 19 48.10 -19.34 -4.43
CA GLU A 19 47.70 -18.23 -3.56
C GLU A 19 46.79 -18.77 -2.46
N LYS A 20 47.35 -18.85 -1.25
CA LYS A 20 46.60 -19.02 0.00
C LYS A 20 45.55 -17.90 0.09
N PRO A 21 44.28 -18.21 0.39
CA PRO A 21 43.29 -17.17 0.61
C PRO A 21 43.66 -16.38 1.87
N VAL A 22 43.82 -15.07 1.67
CA VAL A 22 44.03 -14.06 2.69
C VAL A 22 42.88 -14.14 3.70
N ASN A 23 43.23 -14.52 4.93
CA ASN A 23 42.35 -14.49 6.08
C ASN A 23 42.01 -13.03 6.39
N ARG A 24 40.88 -12.54 5.88
CA ARG A 24 40.26 -11.29 6.34
C ARG A 24 39.30 -11.67 7.44
N ASP A 25 39.73 -11.39 8.67
CA ASP A 25 38.93 -11.47 9.88
C ASP A 25 37.61 -10.69 9.69
N PHE A 26 36.55 -11.41 9.32
CA PHE A 26 35.19 -10.96 9.56
C PHE A 26 34.98 -10.97 11.07
N LYS A 27 35.25 -9.84 11.71
CA LYS A 27 34.80 -9.58 13.07
C LYS A 27 33.27 -9.48 13.02
N VAL A 28 32.61 -10.64 13.11
CA VAL A 28 31.17 -10.75 13.33
C VAL A 28 30.87 -9.95 14.59
N ILE A 29 30.12 -8.87 14.45
CA ILE A 29 29.50 -8.17 15.57
C ILE A 29 28.40 -9.12 16.06
N SER A 30 28.79 -10.15 16.82
CA SER A 30 27.90 -11.05 17.54
C SER A 30 27.45 -10.37 18.83
N GLY A 31 26.84 -9.19 18.70
CA GLY A 31 26.16 -8.49 19.79
C GLY A 31 24.69 -8.87 19.81
N ASN A 32 24.31 -9.76 20.73
CA ASN A 32 22.95 -9.88 21.29
C ASN A 32 21.75 -10.25 20.39
N LEU A 33 21.91 -10.96 19.27
CA LEU A 33 20.76 -11.55 18.54
C LEU A 33 20.44 -13.02 18.89
N ASN A 34 21.26 -13.67 19.71
CA ASN A 34 21.25 -15.14 19.84
C ASN A 34 20.64 -15.71 21.13
N ARG A 35 20.00 -14.90 22.00
CA ARG A 35 19.43 -15.42 23.26
C ARG A 35 17.92 -15.67 23.29
N GLU A 36 17.16 -15.27 22.25
CA GLU A 36 15.68 -15.40 22.29
C GLU A 36 15.09 -16.55 21.45
N TYR A 37 15.89 -17.27 20.65
CA TYR A 37 15.34 -18.25 19.69
C TYR A 37 15.79 -19.70 19.89
N THR A 38 16.57 -20.01 20.93
CA THR A 38 17.26 -21.31 21.04
C THR A 38 16.34 -22.51 21.38
N HIS A 39 15.04 -22.32 21.62
CA HIS A 39 14.12 -23.42 21.95
C HIS A 39 12.71 -23.35 21.33
N LEU A 40 12.55 -22.75 20.14
CA LEU A 40 11.29 -22.85 19.39
C LEU A 40 11.23 -24.17 18.61
N ILE A 41 10.97 -25.29 19.32
CA ILE A 41 10.57 -26.54 18.67
C ILE A 41 9.11 -26.40 18.26
N LEU A 42 8.88 -26.22 16.96
CA LEU A 42 7.52 -26.13 16.43
C LEU A 42 6.83 -27.50 16.51
N SER A 43 5.59 -27.49 16.99
CA SER A 43 4.72 -28.66 16.95
C SER A 43 4.43 -29.10 15.50
N PRO A 44 4.07 -30.37 15.25
CA PRO A 44 3.65 -30.82 13.93
C PRO A 44 2.50 -30.00 13.31
N GLN A 45 1.60 -29.46 14.14
CA GLN A 45 0.51 -28.58 13.68
C GLN A 45 1.04 -27.23 13.19
N GLN A 46 1.97 -26.61 13.93
CA GLN A 46 2.61 -25.36 13.51
C GLN A 46 3.42 -25.54 12.23
N ILE A 47 4.14 -26.66 12.09
CA ILE A 47 4.87 -26.99 10.86
C ILE A 47 3.90 -27.16 9.68
N ARG A 48 2.75 -27.83 9.88
CA ARG A 48 1.72 -27.97 8.85
C ARG A 48 1.16 -26.61 8.42
N PHE A 49 0.78 -25.77 9.38
CA PHE A 49 0.33 -24.41 9.12
C PHE A 49 1.36 -23.59 8.33
N LEU A 50 2.63 -23.63 8.73
CA LEU A 50 3.69 -22.91 7.99
C LEU A 50 3.86 -23.41 6.57
N LYS A 51 3.73 -24.73 6.33
CA LYS A 51 3.77 -25.28 4.97
C LYS A 51 2.61 -24.76 4.13
N GLU A 52 1.39 -24.80 4.67
CA GLU A 52 0.20 -24.25 4.01
C GLU A 52 0.37 -22.75 3.74
N TYR A 53 0.82 -21.99 4.73
CA TYR A 53 1.09 -20.56 4.59
C TYR A 53 2.10 -20.25 3.48
N VAL A 54 3.21 -20.99 3.40
CA VAL A 54 4.23 -20.80 2.35
C VAL A 54 3.66 -21.09 0.96
N VAL A 55 2.85 -22.14 0.82
CA VAL A 55 2.19 -22.46 -0.46
C VAL A 55 1.23 -21.35 -0.86
N THR A 56 0.38 -20.89 0.06
CA THR A 56 -0.57 -19.79 -0.17
C THR A 56 0.16 -18.50 -0.54
N LYS A 57 1.26 -18.17 0.15
CA LYS A 57 2.07 -16.99 -0.18
C LYS A 57 2.71 -17.09 -1.56
N ARG A 58 3.23 -18.25 -1.95
CA ARG A 58 3.76 -18.45 -3.32
C ARG A 58 2.67 -18.26 -4.38
N HIS A 59 1.47 -18.80 -4.13
CA HIS A 59 0.35 -18.60 -5.03
C HIS A 59 -0.04 -17.12 -5.14
N GLY A 60 -0.08 -16.39 -4.02
CA GLY A 60 -0.32 -14.94 -4.01
C GLY A 60 0.71 -14.16 -4.82
N ILE A 61 2.00 -14.47 -4.70
CA ILE A 61 3.07 -13.83 -5.50
C ILE A 61 2.87 -14.08 -6.99
N GLU A 62 2.45 -15.28 -7.38
CA GLU A 62 2.19 -15.62 -8.78
C GLU A 62 0.96 -14.88 -9.32
N LEU A 63 -0.11 -14.75 -8.52
CA LEU A 63 -1.28 -13.94 -8.87
C LEU A 63 -0.91 -12.46 -9.01
N ASP A 64 -0.12 -11.91 -8.08
CA ASP A 64 0.35 -10.51 -8.15
C ASP A 64 1.14 -10.25 -9.45
N LYS A 65 2.01 -11.19 -9.86
CA LYS A 65 2.74 -11.09 -11.14
C LYS A 65 1.82 -11.11 -12.35
N ARG A 66 0.79 -11.96 -12.33
CA ARG A 66 -0.21 -12.02 -13.41
C ARG A 66 -1.04 -10.76 -13.46
N ALA A 67 -1.46 -10.24 -12.32
CA ALA A 67 -2.17 -8.97 -12.22
C ALA A 67 -1.33 -7.81 -12.78
N GLU A 68 -0.04 -7.74 -12.43
CA GLU A 68 0.90 -6.73 -12.97
C GLU A 68 1.01 -6.79 -14.50
N ALA A 69 0.90 -7.98 -15.09
CA ALA A 69 0.97 -8.17 -16.54
C ALA A 69 -0.34 -7.82 -17.29
N ILE A 70 -1.49 -7.88 -16.62
CA ILE A 70 -2.81 -7.79 -17.28
C ILE A 70 -3.49 -6.44 -17.01
N LEU A 71 -3.24 -5.80 -15.87
CA LEU A 71 -3.93 -4.57 -15.47
C LEU A 71 -3.17 -3.31 -15.92
N PRO A 72 -3.82 -2.41 -16.67
CA PRO A 72 -3.43 -1.01 -16.78
C PRO A 72 -4.31 -0.11 -15.87
N PRO A 73 -3.74 0.80 -15.04
CA PRO A 73 -2.32 0.89 -14.68
C PRO A 73 -1.87 -0.35 -13.92
N SER A 74 -0.57 -0.46 -13.65
CA SER A 74 0.01 -1.67 -13.06
C SER A 74 -0.61 -2.05 -11.70
N TRP A 75 -0.54 -3.32 -11.31
CA TRP A 75 -1.13 -3.82 -10.07
C TRP A 75 -0.56 -3.10 -8.83
N HIS A 76 0.72 -2.75 -8.85
CA HIS A 76 1.31 -1.89 -7.84
C HIS A 76 0.58 -0.54 -7.70
N VAL A 77 0.21 0.10 -8.82
CA VAL A 77 -0.55 1.36 -8.82
C VAL A 77 -1.96 1.14 -8.30
N TRP A 78 -2.63 0.06 -8.68
CA TRP A 78 -3.95 -0.29 -8.15
C TRP A 78 -3.96 -0.38 -6.63
N ARG A 79 -2.97 -1.08 -6.07
CA ARG A 79 -2.81 -1.23 -4.62
C ARG A 79 -2.49 0.09 -3.94
N ARG A 80 -1.54 0.87 -4.48
CA ARG A 80 -1.13 2.16 -3.90
C ARG A 80 -2.30 3.16 -3.91
N LYS A 81 -3.00 3.26 -5.04
CA LYS A 81 -4.12 4.20 -5.24
C LYS A 81 -5.46 3.69 -4.69
N ARG A 82 -5.47 2.53 -4.04
CA ARG A 82 -6.68 1.93 -3.44
C ARG A 82 -7.84 1.83 -4.43
N MET A 83 -7.52 1.35 -5.63
CA MET A 83 -8.49 1.13 -6.70
C MET A 83 -9.37 -0.10 -6.45
N HIS A 84 -9.00 -0.93 -5.46
CA HIS A 84 -9.73 -2.12 -5.08
C HIS A 84 -9.59 -2.36 -3.56
N TYR A 85 -10.68 -2.81 -2.93
CA TYR A 85 -10.67 -3.49 -1.65
C TYR A 85 -11.32 -4.86 -1.79
N THR A 86 -10.80 -5.84 -1.05
CA THR A 86 -11.36 -7.20 -1.09
C THR A 86 -12.83 -7.23 -0.66
N ASP A 87 -13.20 -6.40 0.32
CA ASP A 87 -14.55 -6.23 0.81
C ASP A 87 -14.68 -4.93 1.64
N ILE A 88 -15.84 -4.75 2.26
CA ILE A 88 -16.11 -3.60 3.15
C ILE A 88 -15.26 -3.62 4.43
N GLU A 89 -14.83 -4.80 4.89
CA GLU A 89 -14.03 -4.95 6.11
C GLU A 89 -12.58 -4.53 5.84
N ASP A 90 -12.05 -4.82 4.65
CA ASP A 90 -10.76 -4.31 4.18
C ASP A 90 -10.77 -2.77 4.12
N LEU A 91 -11.84 -2.15 3.61
CA LEU A 91 -12.03 -0.71 3.67
C LEU A 91 -12.06 -0.19 5.12
N ALA A 92 -12.81 -0.87 6.01
CA ALA A 92 -12.90 -0.51 7.42
C ALA A 92 -11.54 -0.58 8.14
N ASN A 93 -10.74 -1.61 7.85
CA ASN A 93 -9.41 -1.82 8.40
C ASN A 93 -8.42 -0.76 7.89
N TYR A 94 -8.47 -0.45 6.60
CA TYR A 94 -7.70 0.64 6.03
C TYR A 94 -8.02 1.97 6.72
N ARG A 95 -9.31 2.32 6.87
CA ARG A 95 -9.70 3.58 7.51
C ARG A 95 -9.40 3.61 9.00
N THR A 96 -9.45 2.46 9.67
CA THR A 96 -8.97 2.34 11.05
C THR A 96 -7.49 2.70 11.17
N THR A 97 -6.67 2.21 10.25
CA THR A 97 -5.24 2.54 10.20
C THR A 97 -5.02 4.01 9.83
N PHE A 98 -5.76 4.53 8.84
CA PHE A 98 -5.71 5.94 8.45
C PHE A 98 -6.00 6.85 9.65
N PHE A 99 -7.12 6.66 10.35
CA PHE A 99 -7.46 7.54 11.47
C PHE A 99 -6.54 7.37 12.68
N ALA A 100 -5.93 6.19 12.85
CA ALA A 100 -4.92 5.99 13.89
C ALA A 100 -3.59 6.70 13.57
N VAL A 101 -3.13 6.65 12.32
CA VAL A 101 -1.82 7.19 11.93
C VAL A 101 -1.92 8.63 11.46
N ILE A 102 -2.73 8.86 10.42
CA ILE A 102 -2.89 10.17 9.79
C ILE A 102 -3.66 11.13 10.70
N GLY A 103 -4.62 10.62 11.48
CA GLY A 103 -5.31 11.42 12.49
C GLY A 103 -4.35 12.07 13.49
N GLU A 104 -3.30 11.36 13.92
CA GLU A 104 -2.27 11.91 14.80
C GLU A 104 -1.46 13.02 14.11
N PHE A 105 -1.11 12.84 12.83
CA PHE A 105 -0.33 13.84 12.08
C PHE A 105 -1.11 15.10 11.71
N ILE A 106 -2.42 14.96 11.50
CA ILE A 106 -3.31 16.08 11.18
C ILE A 106 -3.82 16.74 12.49
N GLY A 107 -3.62 16.12 13.65
CA GLY A 107 -3.86 16.71 14.96
C GLY A 107 -5.35 16.88 15.28
N SER A 108 -5.74 18.06 15.79
CA SER A 108 -7.11 18.34 16.27
C SER A 108 -8.12 18.69 15.18
N LEU A 109 -7.75 18.55 13.90
CA LEU A 109 -8.71 18.79 12.81
C LEU A 109 -9.78 17.71 12.87
N ALA A 110 -11.01 18.12 13.11
CA ALA A 110 -12.16 17.25 13.06
C ALA A 110 -12.35 16.76 11.61
N ILE A 111 -11.82 15.59 11.28
CA ILE A 111 -12.09 14.93 10.00
C ILE A 111 -13.35 14.10 10.19
N ASP A 112 -14.36 14.37 9.38
CA ASP A 112 -15.57 13.57 9.37
C ASP A 112 -15.50 12.50 8.30
N TYR A 113 -16.08 11.35 8.60
CA TYR A 113 -16.08 10.19 7.71
C TYR A 113 -17.47 9.59 7.56
N GLN A 114 -17.83 9.31 6.32
CA GLN A 114 -19.10 8.66 5.99
C GLN A 114 -18.95 7.74 4.79
N VAL A 115 -19.70 6.64 4.82
CA VAL A 115 -19.92 5.77 3.68
C VAL A 115 -21.42 5.73 3.39
N ALA A 116 -21.81 5.98 2.14
CA ALA A 116 -23.16 5.76 1.67
C ALA A 116 -23.19 4.54 0.75
N TYR A 117 -23.95 3.51 1.11
CA TYR A 117 -24.21 2.34 0.28
C TYR A 117 -25.60 2.42 -0.34
N VAL A 118 -25.71 2.09 -1.62
CA VAL A 118 -26.96 1.94 -2.36
C VAL A 118 -27.00 0.52 -2.92
N ASP A 119 -27.94 -0.28 -2.41
CA ASP A 119 -28.15 -1.66 -2.85
C ASP A 119 -28.72 -1.72 -4.28
N ALA A 120 -28.19 -2.60 -5.13
CA ALA A 120 -28.61 -2.70 -6.52
C ALA A 120 -30.04 -3.23 -6.69
N GLY A 121 -30.45 -4.21 -5.88
CA GLY A 121 -31.74 -4.89 -6.03
C GLY A 121 -32.88 -4.14 -5.34
N SER A 122 -32.64 -3.69 -4.12
CA SER A 122 -33.63 -3.03 -3.27
C SER A 122 -33.65 -1.51 -3.44
N HIS A 123 -32.63 -0.92 -4.07
CA HIS A 123 -32.37 0.53 -4.14
C HIS A 123 -32.35 1.23 -2.78
N SER A 124 -32.19 0.48 -1.69
CA SER A 124 -32.14 1.05 -0.36
C SER A 124 -30.82 1.76 -0.16
N LYS A 125 -30.89 2.93 0.47
CA LYS A 125 -29.71 3.71 0.84
C LYS A 125 -29.42 3.55 2.32
N ARG A 126 -28.20 3.15 2.64
CA ARG A 126 -27.67 3.08 4.00
C ARG A 126 -26.52 4.05 4.14
N ILE A 127 -26.50 4.78 5.25
CA ILE A 127 -25.43 5.71 5.58
C ILE A 127 -24.74 5.18 6.83
N LEU A 128 -23.42 5.04 6.75
CA LEU A 128 -22.56 4.49 7.78
C LEU A 128 -21.58 5.58 8.21
N THR A 129 -21.54 5.87 9.50
CA THR A 129 -20.43 6.62 10.08
C THR A 129 -19.19 5.74 10.18
N PHE A 130 -18.06 6.31 10.58
CA PHE A 130 -16.86 5.51 10.83
C PHE A 130 -17.08 4.41 11.89
N GLN A 131 -17.87 4.68 12.93
CA GLN A 131 -18.16 3.69 13.97
C GLN A 131 -19.04 2.56 13.46
N ASP A 132 -19.96 2.85 12.55
CA ASP A 132 -20.79 1.84 11.90
C ASP A 132 -19.96 1.00 10.93
N LEU A 133 -19.05 1.63 10.17
CA LEU A 133 -18.16 0.94 9.25
C LEU A 133 -17.28 -0.10 9.96
N LYS A 134 -16.76 0.21 11.15
CA LYS A 134 -15.97 -0.76 11.94
C LYS A 134 -16.74 -2.02 12.34
N ARG A 135 -18.08 -1.97 12.28
CA ARG A 135 -18.98 -3.08 12.60
C ARG A 135 -19.64 -3.65 11.36
N ALA A 136 -19.36 -3.08 10.19
CA ALA A 136 -19.83 -3.59 8.92
C ALA A 136 -19.26 -4.99 8.72
N ARG A 137 -20.08 -5.85 8.12
CA ARG A 137 -19.66 -7.19 7.70
C ARG A 137 -19.99 -7.36 6.24
N HIS A 138 -19.16 -8.07 5.51
CA HIS A 138 -19.29 -8.25 4.07
C HIS A 138 -20.65 -8.83 3.66
N GLU A 139 -21.30 -9.67 4.48
CA GLU A 139 -22.60 -10.28 4.12
C GLU A 139 -23.74 -9.25 3.99
N HIS A 140 -23.55 -8.03 4.49
CA HIS A 140 -24.51 -6.94 4.38
C HIS A 140 -24.38 -6.09 3.10
N PHE A 141 -23.40 -6.41 2.23
CA PHE A 141 -23.07 -5.64 1.03
C PHE A 141 -22.83 -6.61 -0.13
N GLN A 142 -23.84 -6.83 -0.96
CA GLN A 142 -23.72 -7.76 -2.09
C GLN A 142 -23.36 -7.04 -3.38
N GLU A 143 -24.34 -6.43 -4.03
CA GLU A 143 -24.16 -5.66 -5.25
C GLU A 143 -24.69 -4.23 -5.06
N GLY A 144 -24.05 -3.29 -5.73
CA GLY A 144 -24.48 -1.90 -5.72
C GLY A 144 -23.34 -0.91 -5.74
N HIS A 145 -23.59 0.28 -5.18
CA HIS A 145 -22.63 1.38 -5.21
C HIS A 145 -22.34 1.88 -3.82
N LEU A 146 -21.08 2.22 -3.58
CA LEU A 146 -20.60 2.77 -2.34
C LEU A 146 -19.94 4.12 -2.63
N THR A 147 -20.36 5.16 -1.91
CA THR A 147 -19.71 6.46 -1.91
C THR A 147 -19.04 6.68 -0.57
N GLU A 148 -17.73 6.65 -0.56
CA GLU A 148 -16.93 7.06 0.59
C GLU A 148 -16.74 8.58 0.55
N THR A 149 -16.90 9.24 1.70
CA THR A 149 -16.69 10.67 1.86
C THR A 149 -15.81 10.94 3.09
N LEU A 150 -14.64 11.52 2.86
CA LEU A 150 -13.85 12.21 3.88
C LEU A 150 -14.17 13.70 3.82
N SER A 151 -14.54 14.30 4.93
CA SER A 151 -14.76 15.74 5.03
C SER A 151 -13.70 16.38 5.91
N TYR A 152 -13.23 17.54 5.47
CA TYR A 152 -12.41 18.48 6.22
C TYR A 152 -13.23 19.76 6.44
N PRO A 153 -14.17 19.77 7.42
CA PRO A 153 -15.08 20.88 7.69
C PRO A 153 -14.41 22.24 7.84
N PRO A 154 -13.27 22.39 8.55
CA PRO A 154 -12.59 23.68 8.68
C PRO A 154 -12.20 24.32 7.35
N TYR A 155 -12.00 23.52 6.31
CA TYR A 155 -11.63 23.99 4.97
C TYR A 155 -12.77 23.92 3.96
N LYS A 156 -13.93 23.41 4.37
CA LYS A 156 -15.08 23.13 3.49
C LYS A 156 -14.69 22.22 2.32
N ILE A 157 -13.82 21.25 2.56
CA ILE A 157 -13.35 20.30 1.55
C ILE A 157 -13.99 18.94 1.81
N GLN A 158 -14.44 18.26 0.75
CA GLN A 158 -14.84 16.86 0.78
C GLN A 158 -14.09 16.08 -0.29
N ILE A 159 -13.54 14.94 0.08
CA ILE A 159 -12.97 13.97 -0.85
C ILE A 159 -13.98 12.85 -0.97
N LYS A 160 -14.41 12.57 -2.19
CA LYS A 160 -15.39 11.51 -2.49
C LYS A 160 -14.76 10.46 -3.38
N ARG A 161 -14.93 9.20 -3.01
CA ARG A 161 -14.53 8.05 -3.79
C ARG A 161 -15.75 7.19 -4.05
N PHE A 162 -15.94 6.80 -5.29
CA PHE A 162 -17.08 6.03 -5.77
C PHE A 162 -16.61 4.63 -6.08
N TYR A 163 -17.27 3.65 -5.49
CA TYR A 163 -16.99 2.24 -5.64
C TYR A 163 -18.22 1.53 -6.17
N ARG A 164 -18.00 0.56 -7.03
CA ARG A 164 -18.96 -0.46 -7.40
C ARG A 164 -18.64 -1.75 -6.66
N ILE A 165 -19.67 -2.40 -6.17
CA ILE A 165 -19.55 -3.67 -5.46
C ILE A 165 -19.92 -4.79 -6.41
N GLU A 166 -18.98 -5.69 -6.66
CA GLU A 166 -19.18 -6.91 -7.44
C GLU A 166 -18.47 -8.07 -6.76
N ASP A 167 -19.12 -9.24 -6.69
CA ASP A 167 -18.55 -10.43 -6.05
C ASP A 167 -17.99 -10.16 -4.63
N ASN A 168 -18.64 -9.26 -3.88
CA ASN A 168 -18.23 -8.70 -2.58
C ASN A 168 -16.99 -7.77 -2.60
N GLY A 169 -16.29 -7.64 -3.74
CA GLY A 169 -15.18 -6.72 -3.93
C GLY A 169 -15.64 -5.29 -4.19
N LEU A 170 -14.87 -4.31 -3.72
CA LEU A 170 -15.11 -2.88 -3.96
C LEU A 170 -14.14 -2.39 -5.03
N PHE A 171 -14.65 -2.00 -6.19
CA PHE A 171 -13.86 -1.51 -7.32
C PHE A 171 -14.08 -0.02 -7.50
N LEU A 172 -13.00 0.76 -7.57
CA LEU A 172 -13.08 2.20 -7.71
C LEU A 172 -13.58 2.58 -9.11
N ASP A 173 -14.76 3.19 -9.18
CA ASP A 173 -15.35 3.70 -10.42
C ASP A 173 -14.96 5.16 -10.67
N GLY A 174 -14.61 5.91 -9.62
CA GLY A 174 -14.18 7.29 -9.76
C GLY A 174 -13.93 7.98 -8.44
N HIS A 175 -13.51 9.24 -8.53
CA HIS A 175 -13.28 10.08 -7.37
C HIS A 175 -13.45 11.55 -7.73
N LYS A 176 -13.72 12.39 -6.73
CA LYS A 176 -13.76 13.84 -6.90
C LYS A 176 -13.46 14.57 -5.60
N ILE A 177 -13.07 15.83 -5.70
CA ILE A 177 -12.91 16.72 -4.57
C ILE A 177 -13.92 17.86 -4.71
N VAL A 178 -14.62 18.15 -3.62
CA VAL A 178 -15.56 19.26 -3.53
C VAL A 178 -14.95 20.31 -2.61
N VAL A 179 -14.79 21.54 -3.09
CA VAL A 179 -14.29 22.67 -2.31
C VAL A 179 -15.38 23.72 -2.23
N ALA A 180 -15.81 24.06 -1.02
CA ALA A 180 -16.89 25.01 -0.76
C ALA A 180 -18.20 24.72 -1.51
N GLY A 181 -18.48 23.45 -1.80
CA GLY A 181 -19.67 23.00 -2.52
C GLY A 181 -19.48 22.84 -4.03
N GLU A 182 -18.34 23.22 -4.58
CA GLU A 182 -18.04 23.13 -6.01
C GLU A 182 -17.10 21.96 -6.31
N ASP A 183 -17.39 21.23 -7.38
CA ASP A 183 -16.51 20.17 -7.87
C ASP A 183 -15.21 20.79 -8.41
N GLN A 184 -14.07 20.26 -7.95
CA GLN A 184 -12.73 20.65 -8.37
C GLN A 184 -12.03 19.47 -9.01
N GLY A 185 -11.12 19.76 -9.95
CA GLY A 185 -10.22 18.74 -10.51
C GLY A 185 -9.43 18.06 -9.39
N TRP A 186 -9.21 16.75 -9.49
CA TRP A 186 -8.58 15.97 -8.41
C TRP A 186 -7.23 16.57 -7.97
N SER A 187 -6.32 16.84 -8.91
CA SER A 187 -5.01 17.42 -8.61
C SER A 187 -5.10 18.80 -7.95
N ASP A 188 -5.97 19.67 -8.46
CA ASP A 188 -6.13 21.03 -7.92
C ASP A 188 -6.75 21.03 -6.53
N GLY A 189 -7.77 20.18 -6.33
CA GLY A 189 -8.42 19.98 -5.04
C GLY A 189 -7.46 19.42 -3.99
N LEU A 190 -6.59 18.47 -4.37
CA LEU A 190 -5.57 17.94 -3.46
C LEU A 190 -4.51 18.99 -3.13
N MET A 191 -3.98 19.70 -4.13
CA MET A 191 -3.03 20.78 -3.90
C MET A 191 -3.63 21.87 -2.99
N TYR A 192 -4.92 22.17 -3.16
CA TYR A 192 -5.63 23.10 -2.29
C TYR A 192 -5.72 22.57 -0.85
N LEU A 193 -6.10 21.30 -0.67
CA LEU A 193 -6.15 20.66 0.65
C LEU A 193 -4.78 20.68 1.34
N GLN A 194 -3.71 20.33 0.63
CA GLN A 194 -2.35 20.35 1.16
C GLN A 194 -1.94 21.72 1.67
N LYS A 195 -2.12 22.76 0.83
CA LYS A 195 -1.80 24.15 1.21
C LYS A 195 -2.59 24.63 2.43
N ARG A 196 -3.77 24.07 2.68
CA ARG A 196 -4.56 24.36 3.88
C ARG A 196 -3.99 23.62 5.08
N LEU A 197 -3.74 22.32 4.96
CA LEU A 197 -3.24 21.49 6.03
C LEU A 197 -1.80 21.83 6.45
N GLU A 198 -0.90 22.21 5.53
CA GLU A 198 0.48 22.62 5.84
C GLU A 198 0.55 23.84 6.77
N LYS A 199 -0.50 24.66 6.81
CA LYS A 199 -0.60 25.79 7.75
C LYS A 199 -0.80 25.30 9.18
N ASP A 200 -1.50 24.19 9.33
CA ASP A 200 -2.00 23.70 10.62
C ASP A 200 -1.26 22.44 11.11
N SER A 201 -0.46 21.77 10.26
CA SER A 201 0.38 20.62 10.63
C SER A 201 1.83 20.81 10.22
N ILE A 202 2.73 20.77 11.21
CA ILE A 202 4.19 20.81 10.97
C ILE A 202 4.69 19.55 10.25
N TYR A 203 4.03 18.41 10.45
CA TYR A 203 4.43 17.15 9.84
C TYR A 203 4.24 17.15 8.33
N LEU A 204 3.14 17.76 7.86
CA LEU A 204 2.91 17.97 6.43
C LEU A 204 3.89 18.96 5.82
N ARG A 205 4.20 20.04 6.54
CA ARG A 205 5.18 21.03 6.08
C ARG A 205 6.59 20.48 5.94
N LEU A 206 6.94 19.49 6.77
CA LEU A 206 8.23 18.80 6.74
C LEU A 206 8.23 17.60 5.77
N GLY A 207 7.10 17.28 5.13
CA GLY A 207 7.00 16.20 4.15
C GLY A 207 7.01 14.79 4.75
N PHE A 208 6.57 14.63 6.01
CA PHE A 208 6.47 13.30 6.65
C PHE A 208 5.23 12.51 6.21
N VAL A 209 4.25 13.17 5.59
CA VAL A 209 3.00 12.57 5.11
C VAL A 209 2.78 13.05 3.68
N ASP A 210 2.52 12.12 2.77
CA ASP A 210 2.24 12.45 1.38
C ASP A 210 0.78 12.85 1.18
N LEU A 211 0.54 13.64 0.14
CA LEU A 211 -0.79 14.09 -0.27
C LEU A 211 -1.78 12.93 -0.52
N GLU A 212 -1.30 11.84 -1.11
CA GLU A 212 -2.11 10.64 -1.38
C GLU A 212 -2.57 9.97 -0.07
N ASP A 213 -1.78 10.09 1.01
CA ASP A 213 -2.10 9.53 2.33
C ASP A 213 -3.22 10.30 3.05
N LEU A 214 -3.63 11.46 2.55
CA LEU A 214 -4.70 12.31 3.10
C LEU A 214 -6.07 12.01 2.49
N THR A 215 -6.18 10.98 1.65
CA THR A 215 -7.38 10.68 0.83
C THR A 215 -8.01 9.32 1.07
#